data_AF-A0A533RUZ6-F1
#
_entry.id   AF-A0A533RUZ6-F1
#
_cell.length_a   1.000
_cell.length_b   1.000
_cell.length_c   1.000
_cell.angle_alpha   90.00
_cell.angle_beta   90.00
_cell.angle_gamma   90.00
#
_symmetry.space_group_name_H-M   'P 1'
#
loop_
_entity.id
_entity.type
_entity.pdbx_description
1 polymer ?
#
loop_
_entity_poly.entity_id
_entity_poly.type
_entity_poly.pdbx_seq_one_letter_code
_entity_poly.pdbx_strand_id
1 'polypeptide(L)'
;AMIRALEAGDTKTVTENLANVLESVTLRLYPEVGALKNLLLRSGAEAVLMSGSGPTVFGLVPDATAAKSVAGRVRREFPAGFVRVVRTWAGSSRKTGVEGE
;
A
#
# COMPACT_ATOMS: atom_id res chain seq x y z
N ALA A 1 -13.11 -12.26 -3.37
CA ALA A 1 -12.77 -11.85 -1.99
C ALA A 1 -12.52 -10.33 -1.92
N MET A 2 -11.52 -9.81 -2.64
CA MET A 2 -11.11 -8.39 -2.58
C MET A 2 -12.24 -7.35 -2.67
N ILE A 3 -13.10 -7.41 -3.68
CA ILE A 3 -14.18 -6.41 -3.86
C ILE A 3 -15.09 -6.33 -2.63
N ARG A 4 -15.54 -7.49 -2.12
CA ARG A 4 -16.39 -7.55 -0.92
C ARG A 4 -15.67 -7.01 0.32
N ALA A 5 -14.38 -7.28 0.46
CA ALA A 5 -13.59 -6.79 1.58
C ALA A 5 -13.46 -5.26 1.55
N LEU A 6 -13.24 -4.67 0.37
CA LEU A 6 -13.21 -3.22 0.18
C LEU A 6 -14.57 -2.59 0.51
N GLU A 7 -15.68 -3.18 0.04
CA GLU A 7 -17.04 -2.70 0.33
C GLU A 7 -17.40 -2.77 1.82
N ALA A 8 -16.92 -3.81 2.52
CA ALA A 8 -17.16 -4.00 3.95
C ALA A 8 -16.17 -3.24 4.85
N GLY A 9 -15.16 -2.56 4.29
CA GLY A 9 -14.08 -1.95 5.07
C GLY A 9 -13.22 -2.96 5.82
N ASP A 10 -13.21 -4.23 5.39
CA ASP A 10 -12.42 -5.30 5.98
C ASP A 10 -10.96 -5.21 5.51
N THR A 11 -10.19 -4.38 6.20
CA THR A 11 -8.79 -4.12 5.89
C THR A 11 -7.93 -5.38 5.99
N LYS A 12 -8.26 -6.32 6.88
CA LYS A 12 -7.54 -7.58 7.05
C LYS A 12 -7.68 -8.46 5.82
N THR A 13 -8.91 -8.67 5.35
CA THR A 13 -9.11 -9.45 4.12
C THR A 13 -8.49 -8.75 2.91
N VAL A 14 -8.51 -7.41 2.86
CA VAL A 14 -7.80 -6.66 1.82
C VAL A 14 -6.30 -6.95 1.85
N THR A 15 -5.62 -6.82 3.00
CA THR A 15 -4.18 -7.04 3.10
C THR A 15 -3.79 -8.47 2.75
N GLU A 16 -4.58 -9.46 3.17
CA GLU A 16 -4.37 -10.89 2.86
C GLU A 16 -4.54 -11.23 1.36
N ASN A 17 -5.32 -10.43 0.63
CA ASN A 17 -5.62 -10.68 -0.79
C ASN A 17 -4.85 -9.76 -1.75
N LEU A 18 -3.90 -8.96 -1.27
CA LEU A 18 -3.06 -8.13 -2.13
C LEU A 18 -2.22 -8.99 -3.07
N ALA A 19 -2.29 -8.70 -4.36
CA ALA A 19 -1.53 -9.41 -5.38
C ALA A 19 -1.18 -8.49 -6.56
N ASN A 20 -0.02 -8.72 -7.15
CA ASN A 20 0.39 -8.09 -8.39
C ASN A 20 1.15 -9.12 -9.24
N VAL A 21 0.54 -9.54 -10.34
CA VAL A 21 1.07 -10.57 -11.25
C VAL A 21 2.44 -10.21 -11.83
N LEU A 22 2.71 -8.90 -12.01
CA LEU A 22 3.95 -8.41 -12.59
C LEU A 22 5.14 -8.52 -11.64
N GLU A 23 4.92 -8.68 -10.33
CA GLU A 23 6.00 -8.78 -9.34
C GLU A 23 6.90 -9.97 -9.61
N SER A 24 6.33 -11.10 -10.01
CA SER A 24 7.13 -12.30 -10.32
C SER A 24 8.16 -12.07 -11.41
N VAL A 25 7.87 -11.17 -12.37
CA VAL A 25 8.78 -10.81 -13.46
C VAL A 25 9.72 -9.69 -13.00
N THR A 26 9.17 -8.60 -12.47
CA THR A 26 9.96 -7.42 -12.08
C THR A 26 10.97 -7.75 -10.98
N LEU A 27 10.62 -8.55 -9.96
CA LEU A 27 11.53 -8.90 -8.88
C LEU A 27 12.69 -9.80 -9.32
N ARG A 28 12.52 -10.56 -10.41
CA ARG A 28 13.62 -11.35 -11.00
C ARG A 28 14.58 -10.46 -11.80
N LEU A 29 14.05 -9.49 -12.54
CA LEU A 29 14.86 -8.59 -13.36
C LEU A 29 15.52 -7.47 -12.53
N TYR A 30 14.87 -7.02 -11.47
CA TYR A 30 15.28 -5.91 -10.62
C TYR A 30 15.17 -6.29 -9.13
N PRO A 31 16.13 -7.07 -8.60
CA PRO A 31 16.13 -7.53 -7.21
C PRO A 31 16.05 -6.40 -6.16
N GLU A 32 16.48 -5.19 -6.52
CA GLU A 32 16.41 -3.99 -5.67
C GLU A 32 14.97 -3.65 -5.29
N VAL A 33 13.99 -3.90 -6.17
CA VAL A 33 12.57 -3.74 -5.86
C VAL A 33 12.16 -4.71 -4.74
N GLY A 34 12.69 -5.93 -4.76
CA GLY A 34 12.49 -6.93 -3.70
C GLY A 34 13.13 -6.52 -2.38
N ALA A 35 14.32 -5.93 -2.43
CA ALA A 35 14.97 -5.36 -1.26
C ALA A 35 14.13 -4.21 -0.65
N LEU A 36 13.55 -3.34 -1.47
CA LEU A 36 12.65 -2.28 -1.03
C LEU A 36 11.36 -2.83 -0.41
N LYS A 37 10.76 -3.90 -0.98
CA LYS A 37 9.62 -4.59 -0.36
C LYS A 37 9.96 -5.09 1.04
N ASN A 38 11.10 -5.77 1.17
CA ASN A 38 11.54 -6.31 2.46
C ASN A 38 11.87 -5.20 3.46
N LEU A 39 12.42 -4.08 2.99
CA LEU A 39 12.69 -2.91 3.84
C LEU A 39 11.38 -2.34 4.43
N LEU A 40 10.33 -2.20 3.63
CA LEU A 40 9.03 -1.74 4.11
C LEU A 40 8.41 -2.69 5.14
N LEU A 41 8.48 -4.00 4.90
CA LEU A 41 8.00 -5.02 5.84
C LEU A 41 8.74 -4.93 7.18
N ARG A 42 10.08 -4.96 7.17
CA ARG A 42 10.89 -4.84 8.40
C ARG A 42 10.75 -3.48 9.08
N SER A 43 10.36 -2.44 8.34
CA SER A 43 10.09 -1.12 8.89
C SER A 43 8.77 -1.05 9.66
N GLY A 44 7.86 -2.01 9.47
CA GLY A 44 6.60 -2.12 10.20
C GLY A 44 5.33 -1.97 9.34
N ALA A 45 5.43 -2.13 8.02
CA ALA A 45 4.24 -2.24 7.17
C ALA A 45 3.55 -3.60 7.35
N GLU A 46 2.21 -3.62 7.44
CA GLU A 46 1.40 -4.84 7.61
C GLU A 46 1.31 -5.65 6.32
N ALA A 47 1.29 -4.96 5.18
CA ALA A 47 1.29 -5.57 3.87
C ALA A 47 2.04 -4.68 2.89
N VAL A 48 2.75 -5.29 1.95
CA VAL A 48 3.63 -4.59 1.01
C VAL A 48 3.49 -5.17 -0.39
N LEU A 49 3.32 -4.29 -1.37
CA LEU A 49 3.16 -4.67 -2.77
C LEU A 49 3.78 -3.63 -3.69
N MET A 50 4.21 -4.06 -4.87
CA MET A 50 4.57 -3.19 -5.97
C MET A 50 3.32 -2.59 -6.61
N SER A 51 3.38 -1.30 -6.96
CA SER A 51 2.34 -0.61 -7.73
C SER A 51 2.56 -0.79 -9.23
N GLY A 52 1.58 -1.34 -9.94
CA GLY A 52 1.66 -1.54 -11.40
C GLY A 52 2.87 -2.38 -11.81
N SER A 53 3.63 -1.94 -12.81
CA SER A 53 4.86 -2.60 -13.26
C SER A 53 6.10 -2.30 -12.40
N GLY A 54 5.99 -1.42 -11.40
CA GLY A 54 7.11 -0.91 -10.62
C GLY A 54 7.81 0.30 -11.25
N PRO A 55 8.88 0.83 -10.61
CA PRO A 55 9.56 0.28 -9.42
C PRO A 55 8.93 0.71 -8.09
N THR A 56 7.84 1.47 -8.10
CA THR A 56 7.20 1.96 -6.88
C THR A 56 6.65 0.81 -6.04
N VAL A 57 7.02 0.77 -4.77
CA VAL A 57 6.50 -0.14 -3.76
C VAL A 57 5.70 0.67 -2.73
N PHE A 58 4.57 0.15 -2.29
CA PHE A 58 3.78 0.73 -1.21
C PHE A 58 3.63 -0.26 -0.06
N GLY A 59 3.48 0.27 1.15
CA GLY A 59 3.17 -0.48 2.35
C GLY A 59 1.90 0.07 3.00
N LEU A 60 1.03 -0.83 3.47
CA LEU A 60 -0.14 -0.50 4.27
C LEU A 60 0.21 -0.54 5.76
N VAL A 61 -0.38 0.38 6.51
CA VAL A 61 -0.15 0.59 7.94
C VAL A 61 -1.47 1.04 8.57
N PRO A 62 -1.68 0.80 9.87
CA PRO A 62 -2.98 1.02 10.51
C PRO A 62 -3.35 2.49 10.63
N ASP A 63 -2.36 3.38 10.77
CA ASP A 63 -2.59 4.81 10.98
C ASP A 63 -1.43 5.71 10.51
N ALA A 64 -1.65 7.02 10.62
CA ALA A 64 -0.70 8.05 10.20
C ALA A 64 0.58 8.08 11.06
N THR A 65 0.52 7.67 12.33
CA THR A 65 1.68 7.60 13.22
C THR A 65 2.59 6.45 12.81
N ALA A 66 2.02 5.28 12.57
CA ALA A 66 2.71 4.13 12.00
C ALA A 66 3.33 4.48 10.64
N ALA A 67 2.58 5.16 9.75
CA ALA A 67 3.08 5.60 8.45
C ALA A 67 4.32 6.51 8.56
N LYS A 68 4.31 7.48 9.48
CA LYS A 68 5.46 8.37 9.72
C LYS A 68 6.66 7.59 10.27
N SER A 69 6.44 6.66 11.19
CA SER A 69 7.49 5.81 11.77
C SER A 69 8.17 4.94 10.70
N VAL A 70 7.37 4.23 9.90
CA VAL A 70 7.84 3.42 8.77
C VAL A 70 8.62 4.28 7.78
N ALA A 71 8.04 5.40 7.33
CA ALA A 71 8.71 6.31 6.39
C ALA A 71 10.02 6.87 6.95
N GLY A 72 10.09 7.14 8.26
CA GLY A 72 11.32 7.58 8.93
C GLY A 72 12.42 6.52 8.90
N ARG A 73 12.08 5.24 9.11
CA ARG A 73 13.03 4.11 9.00
C ARG A 73 13.51 3.94 7.57
N VAL A 74 12.58 3.90 6.60
CA VAL A 74 12.90 3.75 5.18
C VAL A 74 13.80 4.88 4.68
N ARG A 75 13.56 6.15 5.06
CA ARG A 75 14.41 7.28 4.66
C ARG A 75 15.84 7.18 5.20
N ARG A 76 16.05 6.57 6.37
CA ARG A 76 17.39 6.36 6.93
C ARG A 76 18.14 5.24 6.21
N GLU A 77 17.45 4.14 5.90
CA GLU A 77 18.04 2.97 5.26
C GLU A 77 18.15 3.12 3.73
N PHE A 78 17.31 3.98 3.12
CA PHE A 78 17.31 4.29 1.70
C PHE A 78 17.29 5.81 1.45
N PRO A 79 18.40 6.54 1.74
CA PRO A 79 18.44 8.01 1.65
C PRO A 79 18.26 8.58 0.25
N ALA A 80 18.67 7.83 -0.79
CA ALA A 80 18.49 8.21 -2.19
C ALA A 80 17.04 8.05 -2.68
N GLY A 81 16.18 7.42 -1.86
CA GLY A 81 14.81 7.08 -2.22
C GLY A 81 13.80 8.22 -2.05
N PHE A 82 12.88 8.33 -3.00
CA PHE A 82 11.70 9.15 -2.84
C PHE A 82 10.64 8.43 -1.97
N VAL A 83 10.44 8.92 -0.74
CA VAL A 83 9.46 8.35 0.21
C VAL A 83 8.36 9.36 0.52
N ARG A 84 7.10 8.98 0.28
CA ARG A 84 5.91 9.78 0.60
C ARG A 84 4.96 9.01 1.52
N VAL A 85 4.43 9.72 2.51
CA VAL A 85 3.29 9.26 3.31
C VAL A 85 2.04 9.80 2.65
N VAL A 86 1.09 8.92 2.35
CA VAL A 86 -0.19 9.26 1.73
C VAL A 86 -1.33 8.61 2.51
N ARG A 87 -2.55 9.10 2.28
CA ARG A 87 -3.78 8.50 2.83
C ARG A 87 -4.60 7.90 1.70
N THR A 88 -5.30 6.81 1.99
CA THR A 88 -6.31 6.28 1.07
C THR A 88 -7.43 7.29 0.90
N TRP A 89 -8.04 7.30 -0.27
CA TRP A 89 -9.21 8.12 -0.53
C TRP A 89 -10.43 7.46 0.13
N ALA A 90 -11.13 8.19 1.01
CA ALA A 90 -12.25 7.66 1.77
C ALA A 90 -13.62 7.84 1.10
N GLY A 91 -13.68 8.41 -0.12
CA GLY A 91 -14.94 8.77 -0.73
C GLY A 91 -15.60 10.00 -0.12
N SER A 92 -16.13 10.89 -0.96
CA SER A 92 -17.23 11.74 -0.54
C SER A 92 -18.48 10.85 -0.52
N SER A 93 -19.20 10.81 0.60
CA SER A 93 -20.48 10.13 0.73
C SER A 93 -21.35 10.39 -0.51
N ARG A 94 -21.81 9.31 -1.16
CA ARG A 94 -22.83 9.41 -2.22
C ARG A 94 -24.03 10.18 -1.64
N LYS A 95 -24.43 11.28 -2.28
CA LYS A 95 -25.71 11.93 -2.04
C LYS A 95 -26.82 10.89 -2.23
N THR A 96 -27.44 10.45 -1.15
CA THR A 96 -28.82 9.95 -1.18
C THR A 96 -29.72 11.17 -1.30
N GLY A 97 -30.05 11.54 -2.53
CA GLY A 97 -31.10 12.52 -2.85
C GLY A 97 -32.09 11.87 -3.80
N VAL A 98 -33.04 11.13 -3.23
CA VAL A 98 -34.34 10.89 -3.88
C VAL A 98 -35.21 12.05 -3.43
N GLU A 99 -35.34 13.05 -4.29
CA GLU A 99 -36.46 14.01 -4.37
C GLU A 99 -36.63 14.15 -5.90
N GLY A 100 -37.69 13.68 -6.55
CA GLY A 100 -39.08 13.74 -6.13
C GLY A 100 -39.67 15.04 -6.67
N GLU A 101 -39.90 15.09 -7.99
CA GLU A 101 -40.96 15.84 -8.68
C GLU A 101 -41.26 15.14 -10.02
#